data_AF-X0W3H8-F1
#
_entry.id   AF-X0W3H8-F1
#
_cell.length_a   1.000
_cell.length_b   1.000
_cell.length_c   1.000
_cell.angle_alpha   90.00
_cell.angle_beta   90.00
_cell.angle_gamma   90.00
#
_symmetry.space_group_name_H-M   'P 1'
#
loop_
_entity.id
_entity.type
_entity.pdbx_description
1 polymer ?
#
loop_
_entity_poly.entity_id
_entity_poly.type
_entity_poly.pdbx_seq_one_letter_code
_entity_poly.pdbx_strand_id
1 'polypeptide(L)'
;MKYMGSKNRFAKELLPIILKDRKLDQWYVEPFSGGCNMIDKVQGRRLASDKNEYLMEMWYDLTQDHMFIEDIDKDRYNRARTEFNNDINEEFTM
;
A
#
# COMPACT_ATOMS: atom_id res chain seq x y z
N MET A 1 -3.47 -5.22 2.99
CA MET A 1 -2.35 -5.63 3.89
C MET A 1 -2.76 -5.46 5.35
N LYS A 2 -2.31 -6.33 6.27
CA LYS A 2 -2.44 -6.07 7.73
C LYS A 2 -1.66 -4.80 8.05
N TYR A 3 -2.35 -3.75 8.50
CA TYR A 3 -1.72 -2.45 8.72
C TYR A 3 -2.25 -1.84 10.01
N MET A 4 -1.34 -1.36 10.86
CA MET A 4 -1.71 -0.74 12.13
C MET A 4 -2.51 0.55 11.86
N GLY A 5 -3.61 0.74 12.59
CA GLY A 5 -4.52 1.87 12.33
C GLY A 5 -5.39 1.73 11.08
N SER A 6 -5.39 0.58 10.40
CA SER A 6 -6.24 0.30 9.24
C SER A 6 -7.72 0.60 9.53
N LYS A 7 -8.37 1.28 8.58
CA LYS A 7 -9.80 1.60 8.64
C LYS A 7 -10.67 0.54 7.96
N ASN A 8 -10.12 -0.62 7.59
CA ASN A 8 -10.87 -1.69 6.92
C ASN A 8 -12.17 -2.06 7.64
N ARG A 9 -12.13 -2.15 8.99
CA ARG A 9 -13.30 -2.48 9.82
C ARG A 9 -14.43 -1.45 9.69
N PHE A 10 -14.09 -0.18 9.49
CA PHE A 10 -15.02 0.94 9.43
C PHE A 10 -15.33 1.39 7.99
N ALA A 11 -14.81 0.66 6.98
CA ALA A 11 -14.93 1.06 5.59
C ALA A 11 -16.39 1.14 5.13
N LYS A 12 -17.24 0.23 5.63
CA LYS A 12 -18.67 0.15 5.26
C LYS A 12 -19.46 1.34 5.79
N GLU A 13 -19.06 1.91 6.91
CA GLU A 13 -19.69 3.07 7.53
C GLU A 13 -19.12 4.38 6.98
N LEU A 14 -17.81 4.46 6.75
CA LEU A 14 -17.13 5.69 6.34
C LEU A 14 -17.25 5.97 4.84
N LEU A 15 -17.12 4.96 3.98
CA LEU A 15 -17.13 5.17 2.52
C LEU A 15 -18.43 5.79 2.00
N PRO A 16 -19.63 5.39 2.47
CA PRO A 16 -20.87 6.06 2.05
C PRO A 16 -20.89 7.56 2.38
N ILE A 17 -20.28 7.97 3.49
CA ILE A 17 -20.19 9.37 3.91
C ILE A 17 -19.18 10.11 3.03
N ILE A 18 -17.99 9.54 2.84
CA ILE A 18 -16.91 10.17 2.05
C ILE A 18 -17.29 10.29 0.57
N LEU A 19 -18.00 9.30 0.03
CA LEU A 19 -18.34 9.22 -1.39
C LEU A 19 -19.72 9.80 -1.73
N LYS A 20 -20.49 10.26 -0.74
CA LYS A 20 -21.91 10.65 -0.88
C LYS A 20 -22.17 11.57 -2.09
N ASP A 21 -21.33 12.59 -2.26
CA ASP A 21 -21.48 13.64 -3.28
C ASP A 21 -20.38 13.58 -4.35
N ARG A 22 -19.68 12.44 -4.46
CA ARG A 22 -18.63 12.24 -5.46
C ARG A 22 -19.24 12.21 -6.85
N LYS A 23 -18.77 13.08 -7.74
CA LYS A 23 -19.21 13.16 -9.14
C LYS A 23 -18.52 12.12 -10.03
N LEU A 24 -19.10 11.88 -11.20
CA LEU A 24 -18.43 11.11 -12.25
C LEU A 24 -17.07 11.74 -12.57
N ASP A 25 -16.04 10.90 -12.76
CA ASP A 25 -14.65 11.29 -13.04
C ASP A 25 -13.94 12.12 -11.96
N GLN A 26 -14.58 12.36 -10.81
CA GLN A 26 -13.93 12.98 -9.67
C GLN A 26 -12.96 11.99 -9.01
N TRP A 27 -11.71 12.42 -8.84
CA TRP A 27 -10.69 11.64 -8.17
C TRP A 27 -11.03 11.44 -6.69
N TYR A 28 -10.94 10.19 -6.23
CA TYR A 28 -10.82 9.87 -4.80
C TYR A 28 -9.34 9.96 -4.43
N VAL A 29 -8.98 10.82 -3.49
CA VAL A 29 -7.59 11.04 -3.08
C VAL A 29 -7.44 10.57 -1.63
N GLU A 30 -6.59 9.59 -1.39
CA GLU A 30 -6.26 9.08 -0.07
C GLU A 30 -4.79 9.41 0.26
N PRO A 31 -4.51 10.54 0.93
CA PRO A 31 -3.14 11.02 1.18
C PRO A 31 -2.38 10.23 2.26
N PHE A 32 -3.07 9.35 3.00
CA PHE A 32 -2.52 8.52 4.06
C PHE A 32 -3.00 7.08 3.88
N SER A 33 -2.70 6.52 2.71
CA SER A 33 -3.24 5.25 2.24
C SER A 33 -2.79 4.05 3.08
N GLY A 34 -1.59 4.09 3.65
CA GLY A 34 -1.02 3.01 4.44
C GLY A 34 -1.20 1.64 3.77
N GLY A 35 -1.99 0.77 4.39
CA GLY A 35 -2.27 -0.57 3.84
C GLY A 35 -3.27 -0.62 2.67
N CYS A 36 -3.65 0.52 2.08
CA CYS A 36 -4.62 0.68 0.99
C CYS A 36 -6.00 0.05 1.25
N ASN A 37 -6.39 -0.08 2.53
CA ASN A 37 -7.59 -0.83 2.91
C ASN A 37 -8.91 -0.03 2.79
N MET A 38 -8.86 1.22 2.34
CA MET A 38 -10.04 2.04 2.02
C MET A 38 -10.16 2.22 0.51
N ILE A 39 -9.12 2.74 -0.15
CA ILE A 39 -9.05 2.94 -1.61
C ILE A 39 -9.27 1.66 -2.44
N ASP A 40 -8.97 0.47 -1.91
CA ASP A 40 -9.23 -0.81 -2.58
C ASP A 40 -10.71 -1.03 -2.90
N LYS A 41 -11.61 -0.45 -2.08
CA LYS A 41 -13.07 -0.55 -2.22
C LYS A 41 -13.67 0.58 -3.07
N VAL A 42 -12.87 1.58 -3.45
CA VAL A 42 -13.33 2.73 -4.24
C VAL A 42 -13.10 2.46 -5.73
N GLN A 43 -14.16 2.67 -6.52
CA GLN A 43 -14.14 2.48 -7.97
C GLN A 43 -13.79 3.77 -8.74
N GLY A 44 -13.40 3.63 -10.00
CA GLY A 44 -13.05 4.75 -10.87
C GLY A 44 -11.71 5.42 -10.51
N ARG A 45 -11.56 6.69 -10.89
CA ARG A 45 -10.31 7.45 -10.69
C ARG A 45 -9.95 7.58 -9.21
N ARG A 46 -8.81 7.04 -8.81
CA ARG A 46 -8.35 6.95 -7.42
C ARG A 46 -6.84 7.18 -7.35
N LEU A 47 -6.39 7.95 -6.36
CA LEU A 47 -4.99 8.28 -6.12
C LEU A 47 -4.65 7.98 -4.66
N ALA A 48 -3.71 7.07 -4.44
CA ALA A 48 -3.14 6.77 -3.13
C ALA A 48 -1.84 7.55 -2.97
N SER A 49 -1.59 8.03 -1.76
CA SER A 49 -0.27 8.54 -1.35
C SER A 49 -0.01 8.15 0.10
N ASP A 50 1.26 8.10 0.47
CA ASP A 50 1.77 7.95 1.82
C ASP A 50 3.18 8.54 1.87
N LYS A 51 3.66 8.88 3.07
CA LYS A 51 5.04 9.36 3.25
C LYS A 51 6.06 8.22 3.11
N ASN A 52 5.65 6.98 3.36
CA ASN A 52 6.53 5.84 3.25
C ASN A 52 6.74 5.46 1.77
N GLU A 53 7.88 5.84 1.21
CA GLU A 53 8.23 5.59 -0.20
C GLU A 53 8.32 4.09 -0.53
N TYR A 54 8.92 3.28 0.35
CA TYR A 54 9.01 1.81 0.15
C TYR A 54 7.62 1.17 0.06
N LEU A 55 6.68 1.64 0.88
CA LEU A 55 5.30 1.16 0.85
C LEU A 55 4.59 1.58 -0.44
N MET A 56 4.83 2.81 -0.91
CA MET A 56 4.24 3.31 -2.15
C MET A 56 4.80 2.60 -3.38
N GLU A 57 6.11 2.34 -3.44
CA GLU A 57 6.72 1.58 -4.54
C GLU A 57 6.23 0.13 -4.55
N MET A 58 6.17 -0.53 -3.39
CA MET A 58 5.58 -1.87 -3.29
C MET A 58 4.13 -1.90 -3.81
N TRP A 59 3.31 -0.91 -3.47
CA TRP A 59 1.94 -0.82 -4.02
C TRP A 59 1.93 -0.56 -5.52
N TYR A 60 2.80 0.33 -6.02
CA TYR A 60 2.90 0.64 -7.44
C TYR A 60 3.26 -0.61 -8.24
N ASP A 61 4.29 -1.34 -7.83
CA ASP A 61 4.72 -2.60 -8.44
C ASP A 61 3.59 -3.65 -8.50
N LEU A 62 2.82 -3.79 -7.43
CA LEU A 62 1.64 -4.67 -7.41
C LEU A 62 0.57 -4.23 -8.43
N THR A 63 0.47 -2.94 -8.77
CA THR A 63 -0.41 -2.47 -9.84
C THR A 63 0.14 -2.71 -11.25
N GLN A 64 1.45 -3.00 -11.36
CA GLN A 64 2.13 -3.35 -12.61
C GLN A 64 2.26 -4.87 -12.79
N ASP A 65 1.45 -5.66 -12.07
CA ASP A 65 1.46 -7.13 -12.08
C ASP A 65 2.82 -7.75 -11.68
N HIS A 66 3.65 -7.02 -10.92
CA HIS A 66 4.88 -7.57 -10.36
C HIS A 66 4.54 -8.60 -9.27
N MET A 67 5.09 -9.80 -9.42
CA MET A 67 4.97 -10.89 -8.45
C MET A 67 6.12 -10.87 -7.45
N PHE A 68 5.79 -10.82 -6.16
CA PHE A 68 6.76 -10.94 -5.08
C PHE A 68 6.89 -12.39 -4.63
N ILE A 69 8.04 -12.73 -4.04
CA ILE A 69 8.20 -14.01 -3.34
C ILE A 69 7.19 -14.10 -2.19
N GLU A 70 6.52 -15.25 -2.08
CA GLU A 70 5.50 -15.47 -1.04
C GLU A 70 6.10 -16.02 0.26
N ASP A 71 7.13 -16.85 0.12
CA ASP A 71 7.82 -17.48 1.24
C ASP A 71 9.17 -16.82 1.49
N ILE A 72 9.31 -16.25 2.69
CA ILE A 72 10.56 -15.64 3.18
C ILE A 72 10.97 -16.40 4.43
N ASP A 73 12.05 -17.18 4.31
CA ASP A 73 12.64 -17.83 5.48
C ASP A 73 13.33 -16.82 6.41
N LYS A 74 13.62 -17.26 7.64
CA LYS A 74 14.21 -16.40 8.68
C LYS A 74 15.59 -15.86 8.29
N ASP A 75 16.39 -16.64 7.57
CA ASP A 75 17.75 -16.27 7.18
C ASP A 75 17.72 -15.18 6.10
N ARG A 76 16.90 -15.38 5.05
CA ARG A 76 16.63 -14.37 4.03
C ARG A 76 16.10 -13.07 4.63
N TYR A 77 15.11 -13.15 5.54
CA TYR A 77 14.59 -11.99 6.27
C TYR A 77 15.70 -11.23 7.03
N ASN A 78 16.56 -11.95 7.74
CA ASN A 78 17.64 -11.33 8.53
C ASN A 78 18.67 -10.63 7.65
N ARG A 79 19.01 -11.20 6.48
CA ARG A 79 19.92 -10.56 5.53
C ARG A 79 19.32 -9.29 4.94
N ALA A 80 18.08 -9.35 4.44
CA ALA A 80 17.37 -8.18 3.92
C ALA A 80 17.26 -7.05 4.96
N ARG A 81 16.93 -7.39 6.21
CA ARG A 81 16.88 -6.42 7.31
C ARG A 81 18.26 -5.82 7.62
N THR A 82 19.32 -6.63 7.55
CA THR A 82 20.69 -6.15 7.78
C THR A 82 21.10 -5.15 6.72
N GLU A 83 20.84 -5.44 5.44
CA GLU A 83 21.12 -4.52 4.34
C GLU A 83 20.33 -3.22 4.50
N PHE A 84 19.02 -3.30 4.72
CA PHE A 84 18.15 -2.15 4.94
C PHE A 84 18.63 -1.24 6.09
N ASN A 85 19.00 -1.82 7.23
CA ASN A 85 19.47 -1.05 8.39
C ASN A 85 20.86 -0.41 8.18
N ASN A 86 21.62 -0.89 7.20
CA ASN A 86 22.92 -0.36 6.83
C ASN A 86 22.85 0.59 5.63
N ASP A 87 21.64 0.94 5.16
CA ASP A 87 21.39 1.76 3.96
C ASP A 87 22.10 1.20 2.71
N ILE A 88 22.15 -0.12 2.58
CA ILE A 88 22.66 -0.83 1.39
C ILE A 88 21.57 -1.73 0.80
N ASN A 89 21.76 -2.12 -0.46
CA ASN A 89 20.93 -3.11 -1.14
C ASN A 89 21.80 -3.83 -2.18
N GLU A 90 22.55 -4.84 -1.76
CA GLU A 90 23.50 -5.55 -2.63
C GLU A 90 22.90 -6.90 -3.06
N GLU A 91 22.41 -7.70 -2.13
CA GLU A 91 21.81 -9.01 -2.40
C GLU A 91 20.40 -8.91 -3.01
N PHE A 92 19.65 -7.84 -2.71
CA PHE A 92 18.22 -7.70 -3.06
C PHE A 92 17.95 -6.61 -4.10
N THR A 93 18.93 -6.32 -4.96
CA THR A 93 18.72 -5.47 -6.14
C THR A 93 17.83 -6.16 -7.18
N MET A 94 17.02 -5.37 -7.89
CA MET A 94 16.13 -5.83 -8.97
C MET A 94 16.91 -6.18 -10.23
#